data_AF-S1N7D9-F1
#
_entry.id   AF-S1N7D9-F1
#
_cell.length_a   1.000
_cell.length_b   1.000
_cell.length_c   1.000
_cell.angle_alpha   90.00
_cell.angle_beta   90.00
_cell.angle_gamma   90.00
#
_symmetry.space_group_name_H-M   'P 1'
#
loop_
_entity.id
_entity.type
_entity.pdbx_description
1 polymer ?
#
loop_
_entity_poly.entity_id
_entity_poly.type
_entity_poly.pdbx_seq_one_letter_code
_entity_poly.pdbx_strand_id
1 'polypeptide(L)'
;MNKKEVIEFLEKKRETALDNFEYYRDKENEKYEKMNRARVDSYTLAIQAVEKMGEAEKVEVPDFVAEWLENHPDAKELSSKFNWWNLSAVCGGYISDPEYIFASWFNDKANSYGNRRTLLKAILDGYTLKPKRWVVKSKDHIGLESFVTNTIIPVWTTEEPLWMTFTDKSKAEAVAVLVEGSVEEV
;
A
#
# COMPACT_ATOMS: atom_id res chain seq x y z
N MET A 1 -8.36 -7.40 -0.39
CA MET A 1 -9.40 -8.14 -1.13
C MET A 1 -10.20 -7.11 -1.90
N ASN A 2 -10.22 -7.19 -3.24
CA ASN A 2 -10.84 -6.17 -4.09
C ASN A 2 -12.39 -6.24 -4.04
N LYS A 3 -13.06 -5.18 -4.50
CA LYS A 3 -14.53 -5.06 -4.46
C LYS A 3 -15.26 -6.25 -5.08
N LYS A 4 -14.76 -6.80 -6.18
CA LYS A 4 -15.33 -7.97 -6.85
C LYS A 4 -15.18 -9.25 -6.00
N GLU A 5 -13.99 -9.51 -5.45
CA GLU A 5 -13.74 -10.64 -4.55
C GLU A 5 -14.66 -10.60 -3.31
N VAL A 6 -14.91 -9.40 -2.76
CA VAL A 6 -15.86 -9.20 -1.65
C VAL A 6 -17.28 -9.57 -2.06
N ILE A 7 -17.73 -9.15 -3.24
CA ILE A 7 -19.07 -9.48 -3.76
C ILE A 7 -19.18 -10.99 -4.00
N GLU A 8 -18.25 -11.62 -4.72
CA GLU A 8 -18.26 -13.07 -4.98
C GLU A 8 -18.29 -13.91 -3.67
N PHE A 9 -17.57 -13.47 -2.63
CA PHE A 9 -17.64 -14.10 -1.31
C PHE A 9 -19.03 -13.95 -0.66
N LEU A 10 -19.62 -12.74 -0.70
CA LEU A 10 -20.95 -12.48 -0.13
C LEU A 10 -22.06 -13.20 -0.90
N GLU A 11 -21.96 -13.31 -2.23
CA GLU A 11 -22.91 -14.06 -3.06
C GLU A 11 -22.89 -15.54 -2.73
N LYS A 12 -21.71 -16.16 -2.62
CA LYS A 12 -21.58 -17.55 -2.16
C LYS A 12 -22.18 -17.79 -0.77
N LYS A 13 -22.11 -16.79 0.12
CA LYS A 13 -22.76 -16.84 1.45
C LYS A 13 -24.28 -16.63 1.38
N ARG A 14 -24.77 -15.78 0.47
CA ARG A 14 -26.19 -15.58 0.15
C ARG A 14 -26.82 -16.87 -0.39
N GLU A 15 -26.18 -17.52 -1.35
CA GLU A 15 -26.58 -18.82 -1.92
C GLU A 15 -26.64 -19.90 -0.85
N THR A 16 -25.56 -20.08 -0.08
CA THR A 16 -25.55 -21.03 1.05
C THR A 16 -26.70 -20.76 2.04
N ALA A 17 -27.05 -19.49 2.29
CA ALA A 17 -28.16 -19.13 3.16
C ALA A 17 -29.54 -19.38 2.51
N LEU A 18 -29.65 -19.25 1.19
CA LEU A 18 -30.87 -19.52 0.43
C LEU A 18 -31.17 -21.02 0.41
N ASP A 19 -30.19 -21.87 0.07
CA ASP A 19 -30.32 -23.33 0.10
C ASP A 19 -30.80 -23.83 1.48
N ASN A 20 -30.24 -23.25 2.56
CA ASN A 20 -30.66 -23.55 3.92
C ASN A 20 -32.08 -23.03 4.23
N PHE A 21 -32.44 -21.83 3.76
CA PHE A 21 -33.81 -21.31 3.92
C PHE A 21 -34.83 -22.24 3.28
N GLU A 22 -34.61 -22.68 2.03
CA GLU A 22 -35.51 -23.60 1.34
C GLU A 22 -35.57 -24.96 2.03
N TYR A 23 -34.42 -25.54 2.40
CA TYR A 23 -34.37 -26.80 3.16
C TYR A 23 -35.17 -26.73 4.48
N TYR A 24 -35.04 -25.65 5.25
CA TYR A 24 -35.74 -25.55 6.54
C TYR A 24 -37.23 -25.18 6.40
N ARG A 25 -37.62 -24.41 5.36
CA ARG A 25 -39.01 -24.19 4.96
C ARG A 25 -39.69 -25.52 4.63
N ASP A 26 -39.06 -26.35 3.80
CA ASP A 26 -39.56 -27.66 3.36
C ASP A 26 -39.50 -28.73 4.47
N LYS A 27 -38.99 -28.37 5.65
CA LYS A 27 -39.04 -29.14 6.91
C LYS A 27 -39.96 -28.51 7.96
N GLU A 28 -40.76 -27.50 7.59
CA GLU A 28 -41.66 -26.73 8.47
C GLU A 28 -40.94 -26.13 9.71
N ASN A 29 -39.62 -25.95 9.63
CA ASN A 29 -38.78 -25.52 10.74
C ASN A 29 -38.65 -23.99 10.78
N GLU A 30 -39.77 -23.36 11.13
CA GLU A 30 -39.98 -21.91 11.13
C GLU A 30 -38.83 -21.10 11.77
N LYS A 31 -38.20 -21.63 12.83
CA LYS A 31 -37.06 -20.99 13.50
C LYS A 31 -35.83 -20.88 12.58
N TYR A 32 -35.46 -21.97 11.92
CA TYR A 32 -34.28 -22.01 11.06
C TYR A 32 -34.58 -21.41 9.68
N GLU A 33 -35.83 -21.49 9.21
CA GLU A 33 -36.32 -20.75 8.05
C GLU A 33 -36.12 -19.23 8.26
N LYS A 34 -36.76 -18.64 9.29
CA LYS A 34 -36.68 -17.19 9.58
C LYS A 34 -35.24 -16.71 9.76
N MET A 35 -34.40 -17.50 10.43
CA MET A 35 -32.98 -17.20 10.60
C MET A 35 -32.22 -17.13 9.26
N ASN A 36 -32.46 -18.09 8.35
CA ASN A 36 -31.77 -18.12 7.07
C ASN A 36 -32.32 -17.11 6.07
N ARG A 37 -33.63 -16.82 6.10
CA ARG A 37 -34.23 -15.69 5.37
C ARG A 37 -33.55 -14.37 5.77
N ALA A 38 -33.40 -14.11 7.07
CA ALA A 38 -32.71 -12.92 7.58
C ALA A 38 -31.23 -12.85 7.17
N ARG A 39 -30.55 -13.99 6.98
CA ARG A 39 -29.19 -14.04 6.42
C ARG A 39 -29.17 -13.67 4.93
N VAL A 40 -30.10 -14.19 4.12
CA VAL A 40 -30.22 -13.82 2.70
C VAL A 40 -30.47 -12.32 2.55
N ASP A 41 -31.39 -11.76 3.33
CA ASP A 41 -31.65 -10.32 3.37
C ASP A 41 -30.38 -9.53 3.76
N SER A 42 -29.67 -9.98 4.79
CA SER A 42 -28.43 -9.33 5.29
C SER A 42 -27.29 -9.36 4.27
N TYR A 43 -27.03 -10.50 3.61
CA TYR A 43 -25.99 -10.59 2.58
C TYR A 43 -26.35 -9.77 1.34
N THR A 44 -27.64 -9.70 0.97
CA THR A 44 -28.12 -8.85 -0.13
C THR A 44 -27.88 -7.37 0.15
N LEU A 45 -28.17 -6.91 1.37
CA LEU A 45 -27.86 -5.54 1.80
C LEU A 45 -26.35 -5.27 1.86
N ALA A 46 -25.54 -6.25 2.27
CA ALA A 46 -24.08 -6.13 2.28
C ALA A 46 -23.50 -5.99 0.86
N ILE A 47 -23.98 -6.78 -0.10
CA ILE A 47 -23.61 -6.65 -1.53
C ILE A 47 -23.97 -5.26 -2.03
N GLN A 48 -25.22 -4.81 -1.83
CA GLN A 48 -25.68 -3.48 -2.24
C GLN A 48 -24.94 -2.32 -1.57
N ALA A 49 -24.35 -2.52 -0.40
CA ALA A 49 -23.47 -1.54 0.23
C ALA A 49 -22.11 -1.51 -0.47
N VAL A 50 -21.48 -2.67 -0.66
CA VAL A 50 -20.17 -2.80 -1.34
C VAL A 50 -20.25 -2.30 -2.79
N GLU A 51 -21.33 -2.59 -3.52
CA GLU A 51 -21.61 -2.06 -4.87
C GLU A 51 -21.57 -0.52 -4.93
N LYS A 52 -22.01 0.16 -3.86
CA LYS A 52 -22.06 1.63 -3.76
C LYS A 52 -20.78 2.25 -3.19
N MET A 53 -19.87 1.45 -2.63
CA MET A 53 -18.55 1.92 -2.21
C MET A 53 -17.66 2.13 -3.43
N GLY A 54 -16.74 3.10 -3.37
CA GLY A 54 -15.65 3.21 -4.34
C GLY A 54 -14.67 2.04 -4.22
N GLU A 55 -13.77 1.90 -5.19
CA GLU A 55 -12.59 1.05 -4.99
C GLU A 55 -11.72 1.61 -3.85
N ALA A 56 -10.98 0.72 -3.19
CA ALA A 56 -10.09 1.13 -2.12
C ALA A 56 -8.91 1.97 -2.64
N GLU A 57 -8.62 3.07 -1.97
CA GLU A 57 -7.50 3.95 -2.29
C GLU A 57 -6.17 3.28 -1.90
N LYS A 58 -5.47 2.76 -2.91
CA LYS A 58 -4.11 2.24 -2.81
C LYS A 58 -3.16 3.29 -2.27
N VAL A 59 -2.19 2.86 -1.47
CA VAL A 59 -1.11 3.71 -0.96
C VAL A 59 0.14 3.62 -1.81
N GLU A 60 0.88 4.72 -1.90
CA GLU A 60 2.28 4.68 -2.35
C GLU A 60 3.16 4.04 -1.28
N VAL A 61 4.03 3.12 -1.68
CA VAL A 61 5.06 2.50 -0.83
C VAL A 61 6.44 2.59 -1.50
N PRO A 62 7.54 2.76 -0.74
CA PRO A 62 8.89 2.61 -1.27
C PRO A 62 9.14 1.21 -1.85
N ASP A 63 10.05 1.09 -2.82
CA ASP A 63 10.40 -0.18 -3.47
C ASP A 63 10.77 -1.30 -2.47
N PHE A 64 11.57 -0.99 -1.44
CA PHE A 64 11.95 -1.97 -0.41
C PHE A 64 10.76 -2.46 0.45
N VAL A 65 9.65 -1.71 0.48
CA VAL A 65 8.40 -2.14 1.12
C VAL A 65 7.59 -3.04 0.18
N ALA A 66 7.59 -2.77 -1.11
CA ALA A 66 7.01 -3.67 -2.12
C ALA A 66 7.77 -5.00 -2.17
N GLU A 67 9.10 -4.96 -2.20
CA GLU A 67 9.98 -6.14 -2.11
C GLU A 67 9.72 -6.95 -0.84
N TRP A 68 9.56 -6.29 0.32
CA TRP A 68 9.16 -6.99 1.55
C TRP A 68 7.79 -7.67 1.42
N LEU A 69 6.79 -6.98 0.85
CA LEU A 69 5.43 -7.50 0.66
C LEU A 69 5.32 -8.64 -0.36
N GLU A 70 6.25 -8.71 -1.32
CA GLU A 70 6.35 -9.79 -2.30
C GLU A 70 7.07 -11.02 -1.73
N ASN A 71 8.09 -10.81 -0.88
CA ASN A 71 8.80 -11.89 -0.18
C ASN A 71 8.03 -12.45 1.03
N HIS A 72 7.05 -11.73 1.57
CA HIS A 72 6.21 -12.17 2.70
C HIS A 72 4.72 -12.29 2.30
N PRO A 73 4.35 -13.23 1.39
CA PRO A 73 2.98 -13.39 0.92
C PRO A 73 2.03 -13.84 2.05
N ASP A 74 2.56 -14.49 3.09
CA ASP A 74 1.87 -14.85 4.32
C ASP A 74 1.36 -13.62 5.10
N ALA A 75 1.98 -12.44 4.96
CA ALA A 75 1.49 -11.20 5.56
C ALA A 75 0.06 -10.86 5.11
N LYS A 76 -0.32 -11.22 3.86
CA LYS A 76 -1.71 -11.08 3.36
C LYS A 76 -2.66 -12.07 4.04
N GLU A 77 -2.26 -13.34 4.16
CA GLU A 77 -3.06 -14.36 4.87
C GLU A 77 -3.23 -13.99 6.35
N LEU A 78 -2.17 -13.49 6.98
CA LEU A 78 -2.15 -13.11 8.38
C LEU A 78 -3.01 -11.86 8.61
N SER A 79 -2.95 -10.83 7.75
CA SER A 79 -3.84 -9.66 7.85
C SER A 79 -5.33 -10.02 7.81
N SER A 80 -5.72 -11.06 7.05
CA SER A 80 -7.11 -11.54 6.98
C SER A 80 -7.63 -12.13 8.30
N LYS A 81 -6.74 -12.43 9.26
CA LYS A 81 -7.05 -13.09 10.54
C LYS A 81 -6.95 -12.18 11.77
N PHE A 82 -6.57 -10.91 11.63
CA PHE A 82 -5.88 -10.19 12.71
C PHE A 82 -6.37 -8.77 13.05
N ASN A 83 -5.90 -8.34 14.21
CA ASN A 83 -5.73 -6.94 14.62
C ASN A 83 -4.23 -6.55 14.55
N TRP A 84 -3.90 -5.34 15.00
CA TRP A 84 -2.53 -4.79 14.98
C TRP A 84 -1.43 -5.73 15.56
N TRP A 85 -1.73 -6.51 16.61
CA TRP A 85 -0.72 -7.26 17.36
C TRP A 85 -0.03 -8.38 16.57
N ASN A 86 -0.71 -8.94 15.56
CA ASN A 86 -0.16 -10.03 14.74
C ASN A 86 0.90 -9.44 13.79
N LEU A 87 0.66 -8.25 13.23
CA LEU A 87 1.61 -7.59 12.32
C LEU A 87 2.93 -7.28 13.03
N SER A 88 2.87 -6.88 14.31
CA SER A 88 4.06 -6.73 15.16
C SER A 88 4.75 -8.05 15.54
N ALA A 89 4.09 -9.21 15.41
CA ALA A 89 4.72 -10.51 15.59
C ALA A 89 5.40 -11.00 14.29
N VAL A 90 4.73 -10.83 13.15
CA VAL A 90 5.24 -11.19 11.81
C VAL A 90 6.45 -10.34 11.44
N CYS A 91 6.31 -9.01 11.49
CA CYS A 91 7.45 -8.11 11.31
C CYS A 91 8.44 -8.22 12.50
N GLY A 92 7.98 -8.68 13.68
CA GLY A 92 8.77 -8.74 14.91
C GLY A 92 10.10 -9.51 14.80
N GLY A 93 10.14 -10.59 14.03
CA GLY A 93 11.37 -11.34 13.77
C GLY A 93 12.38 -10.65 12.84
N TYR A 94 11.94 -9.63 12.09
CA TYR A 94 12.73 -8.87 11.11
C TYR A 94 12.99 -7.42 11.55
N ILE A 95 12.31 -6.97 12.62
CA ILE A 95 12.43 -5.62 13.21
C ILE A 95 13.72 -5.44 14.01
N SER A 96 14.37 -6.54 14.42
CA SER A 96 15.59 -6.52 15.23
C SER A 96 16.89 -6.23 14.47
N ASP A 97 16.85 -6.20 13.13
CA ASP A 97 18.00 -5.87 12.29
C ASP A 97 17.90 -4.41 11.80
N PRO A 98 18.73 -3.48 12.32
CA PRO A 98 18.72 -2.08 11.89
C PRO A 98 19.42 -1.84 10.54
N GLU A 99 20.19 -2.79 10.00
CA GLU A 99 20.74 -2.71 8.64
C GLU A 99 19.66 -3.01 7.58
N TYR A 100 18.57 -3.68 7.98
CA TYR A 100 17.44 -3.91 7.11
C TYR A 100 16.59 -2.65 6.92
N ILE A 101 16.68 -2.02 5.74
CA ILE A 101 16.03 -0.74 5.40
C ILE A 101 14.52 -0.71 5.70
N PHE A 102 13.81 -1.83 5.52
CA PHE A 102 12.40 -1.97 5.88
C PHE A 102 12.16 -1.83 7.40
N ALA A 103 13.02 -2.41 8.24
CA ALA A 103 12.92 -2.32 9.69
C ALA A 103 13.20 -0.90 10.19
N SER A 104 14.16 -0.20 9.55
CA SER A 104 14.42 1.22 9.79
C SER A 104 13.18 2.08 9.48
N TRP A 105 12.59 1.92 8.28
CA TRP A 105 11.36 2.62 7.88
C TRP A 105 10.16 2.29 8.80
N PHE A 106 9.94 1.03 9.14
CA PHE A 106 8.79 0.59 9.97
C PHE A 106 8.87 1.10 11.43
N ASN A 107 10.07 1.40 11.92
CA ASN A 107 10.33 1.84 13.30
C ASN A 107 10.87 3.28 13.41
N ASP A 108 10.88 4.02 12.30
CA ASP A 108 11.20 5.45 12.30
C ASP A 108 10.44 6.18 13.41
N LYS A 109 11.19 6.81 14.33
CA LYS A 109 10.60 7.48 15.49
C LYS A 109 9.82 8.73 15.11
N ALA A 110 10.05 9.32 13.94
CA ALA A 110 9.31 10.46 13.44
C ALA A 110 7.93 10.06 12.86
N ASN A 111 7.86 8.99 12.05
CA ASN A 111 6.64 8.61 11.33
C ASN A 111 6.18 7.14 11.50
N SER A 112 6.64 6.40 12.51
CA SER A 112 6.29 4.98 12.70
C SER A 112 4.79 4.69 12.61
N TYR A 113 3.92 5.47 13.25
CA TYR A 113 2.47 5.27 13.15
C TYR A 113 1.94 5.45 11.71
N GLY A 114 2.49 6.41 10.95
CA GLY A 114 2.19 6.61 9.54
C GLY A 114 2.64 5.42 8.70
N ASN A 115 3.93 5.07 8.76
CA ASN A 115 4.52 3.96 7.99
C ASN A 115 3.81 2.62 8.28
N ARG A 116 3.46 2.36 9.55
CA ARG A 116 2.68 1.19 9.99
C ARG A 116 1.26 1.16 9.43
N ARG A 117 0.58 2.31 9.36
CA ARG A 117 -0.75 2.44 8.72
C ARG A 117 -0.67 2.27 7.21
N THR A 118 0.38 2.80 6.58
CA THR A 118 0.69 2.60 5.15
C THR A 118 0.90 1.13 4.85
N LEU A 119 1.71 0.40 5.62
CA LEU A 119 1.90 -1.04 5.42
C LEU A 119 0.57 -1.82 5.54
N LEU A 120 -0.26 -1.50 6.54
CA LEU A 120 -1.55 -2.18 6.71
C LEU A 120 -2.50 -1.93 5.51
N LYS A 121 -2.59 -0.69 5.01
CA LYS A 121 -3.32 -0.39 3.77
C LYS A 121 -2.73 -1.16 2.57
N ALA A 122 -1.40 -1.16 2.41
CA ALA A 122 -0.72 -1.82 1.30
C ALA A 122 -1.00 -3.34 1.24
N ILE A 123 -1.22 -3.98 2.39
CA ILE A 123 -1.58 -5.40 2.49
C ILE A 123 -3.08 -5.62 2.17
N LEU A 124 -3.98 -4.79 2.71
CA LEU A 124 -5.43 -4.97 2.61
C LEU A 124 -6.03 -4.51 1.27
N ASP A 125 -5.67 -3.28 0.89
CA ASP A 125 -6.21 -2.50 -0.23
C ASP A 125 -5.29 -2.55 -1.47
N GLY A 126 -4.02 -2.90 -1.25
CA GLY A 126 -2.96 -2.88 -2.26
C GLY A 126 -2.17 -1.57 -2.30
N TYR A 127 -1.11 -1.57 -3.09
CA TYR A 127 -0.19 -0.44 -3.22
C TYR A 127 0.09 -0.05 -4.68
N THR A 128 0.70 1.12 -4.82
CA THR A 128 1.51 1.56 -5.96
C THR A 128 2.93 1.84 -5.47
N LEU A 129 3.93 1.78 -6.34
CA LEU A 129 5.28 2.23 -5.98
C LEU A 129 5.27 3.75 -5.83
N LYS A 130 5.88 4.28 -4.77
CA LYS A 130 6.28 5.69 -4.68
C LYS A 130 7.23 5.93 -5.86
N PRO A 131 6.94 6.87 -6.79
CA PRO A 131 7.79 7.06 -7.95
C PRO A 131 9.20 7.46 -7.50
N LYS A 132 10.20 6.67 -7.88
CA LYS A 132 11.63 6.97 -7.70
C LYS A 132 11.89 8.41 -8.16
N ARG A 133 12.61 9.17 -7.34
CA ARG A 133 13.13 10.47 -7.75
C ARG A 133 14.64 10.39 -7.83
N TRP A 134 15.19 11.18 -8.73
CA TRP A 134 16.63 11.35 -8.86
C TRP A 134 16.98 12.82 -8.68
N VAL A 135 18.07 13.11 -8.01
CA VAL A 135 18.64 14.46 -7.88
C VAL A 135 20.02 14.47 -8.50
N VAL A 136 20.44 15.64 -8.99
CA VAL A 136 21.79 15.86 -9.49
C VAL A 136 22.59 16.60 -8.42
N LYS A 137 23.77 16.10 -8.06
CA LYS A 137 24.67 16.70 -7.08
C LYS A 137 25.98 17.14 -7.72
N SER A 138 26.59 18.17 -7.15
CA SER A 138 27.94 18.63 -7.51
C SER A 138 29.00 17.66 -6.97
N LYS A 139 30.27 17.88 -7.35
CA LYS A 139 31.43 17.16 -6.80
C LYS A 139 31.60 17.37 -5.28
N ASP A 140 31.01 18.43 -4.73
CA ASP A 140 30.97 18.76 -3.31
C ASP A 140 29.68 18.25 -2.61
N HIS A 141 28.93 17.35 -3.27
CA HIS A 141 27.65 16.77 -2.82
C HIS A 141 26.49 17.77 -2.61
N ILE A 142 26.61 19.00 -3.13
CA ILE A 142 25.56 20.03 -3.08
C ILE A 142 24.54 19.76 -4.18
N GLY A 143 23.23 19.84 -3.89
CA GLY A 143 22.18 19.54 -4.88
C GLY A 143 21.90 20.67 -5.86
N LEU A 144 21.56 20.31 -7.10
CA LEU A 144 21.13 21.23 -8.15
C LEU A 144 19.74 21.79 -7.79
N GLU A 145 19.61 23.11 -7.70
CA GLU A 145 18.33 23.79 -7.47
C GLU A 145 17.61 24.10 -8.79
N SER A 146 18.33 24.74 -9.72
CA SER A 146 17.76 25.28 -10.95
C SER A 146 18.87 25.65 -11.96
N PHE A 147 18.48 26.28 -13.07
CA PHE A 147 19.40 26.91 -14.02
C PHE A 147 19.10 28.41 -14.11
N VAL A 148 20.15 29.23 -14.19
CA VAL A 148 20.01 30.69 -14.37
C VAL A 148 19.29 30.97 -15.69
N THR A 149 18.15 31.67 -15.62
CA THR A 149 17.20 31.85 -16.73
C THR A 149 17.88 32.34 -18.01
N ASN A 150 17.56 31.70 -19.13
CA ASN A 150 18.16 31.90 -20.47
C ASN A 150 19.63 31.45 -20.62
N THR A 151 20.19 30.69 -19.67
CA THR A 151 21.52 30.07 -19.75
C THR A 151 21.50 28.63 -19.25
N ILE A 152 22.61 27.89 -19.41
CA ILE A 152 22.83 26.56 -18.81
C ILE A 152 23.87 26.68 -17.67
N ILE A 153 23.74 27.73 -16.84
CA ILE A 153 24.55 27.89 -15.63
C ILE A 153 23.77 27.27 -14.46
N PRO A 154 24.27 26.19 -13.83
CA PRO A 154 23.58 25.54 -12.71
C PRO A 154 23.62 26.40 -11.44
N VAL A 155 22.50 26.41 -10.72
CA VAL A 155 22.37 26.97 -9.36
C VAL A 155 22.41 25.80 -8.38
N TRP A 156 23.27 25.88 -7.36
CA TRP A 156 23.51 24.82 -6.39
C TRP A 156 23.11 25.27 -4.99
N THR A 157 22.43 24.40 -4.23
CA THR A 157 21.98 24.69 -2.86
C THR A 157 22.18 23.51 -1.91
N THR A 158 22.51 23.80 -0.65
CA THR A 158 22.58 22.81 0.44
C THR A 158 21.20 22.50 1.03
N GLU A 159 20.15 23.22 0.64
CA GLU A 159 18.79 23.02 1.15
C GLU A 159 18.06 21.92 0.36
N GLU A 160 18.02 20.70 0.89
CA GLU A 160 17.35 19.54 0.28
C GLU A 160 15.92 19.81 -0.25
N PRO A 161 15.05 20.60 0.43
CA PRO A 161 13.71 20.90 -0.07
C PRO A 161 13.67 21.71 -1.37
N LEU A 162 14.79 22.33 -1.77
CA LEU A 162 14.93 23.10 -3.00
C LEU A 162 15.60 22.29 -4.14
N TRP A 163 15.99 21.04 -3.91
CA TRP A 163 16.67 20.23 -4.92
C TRP A 163 15.74 19.83 -6.08
N MET A 164 16.24 19.97 -7.30
CA MET A 164 15.55 19.63 -8.54
C MET A 164 15.40 18.11 -8.67
N THR A 165 14.22 17.58 -8.32
CA THR A 165 13.92 16.15 -8.45
C THR A 165 13.42 15.79 -9.86
N PHE A 166 14.06 14.83 -10.49
CA PHE A 166 13.66 14.21 -11.76
C PHE A 166 12.88 12.91 -11.49
N THR A 167 11.82 12.63 -12.26
CA THR A 167 11.09 11.34 -12.26
C THR A 167 11.52 10.44 -13.41
N ASP A 168 12.71 10.68 -13.97
CA ASP A 168 13.28 9.99 -15.12
C ASP A 168 14.80 9.99 -14.97
N LYS A 169 15.37 8.80 -14.76
CA LYS A 169 16.80 8.64 -14.47
C LYS A 169 17.68 9.13 -15.61
N SER A 170 17.28 8.89 -16.86
CA SER A 170 18.08 9.30 -18.03
C SER A 170 18.02 10.81 -18.28
N LYS A 171 16.97 11.50 -17.83
CA LYS A 171 16.98 12.98 -17.75
C LYS A 171 17.93 13.49 -16.65
N ALA A 172 17.95 12.86 -15.48
CA ALA A 172 18.90 13.21 -14.42
C ALA A 172 20.36 12.96 -14.86
N GLU A 173 20.63 11.83 -15.53
CA GLU A 173 21.95 11.49 -16.08
C GLU A 173 22.40 12.47 -17.17
N ALA A 174 21.51 12.86 -18.08
CA ALA A 174 21.80 13.87 -19.10
C ALA A 174 22.11 15.24 -18.46
N VAL A 175 21.40 15.63 -17.40
CA VAL A 175 21.68 16.87 -16.65
C VAL A 175 22.99 16.77 -15.88
N ALA A 176 23.28 15.65 -15.22
CA ALA A 176 24.55 15.41 -14.53
C ALA A 176 25.76 15.55 -15.47
N VAL A 177 25.67 15.02 -16.70
CA VAL A 177 26.68 15.19 -17.74
C VAL A 177 26.87 16.67 -18.14
N LEU A 178 25.78 17.45 -18.23
CA LEU A 178 25.85 18.88 -18.56
C LEU A 178 26.49 19.76 -17.46
N VAL A 179 26.46 19.32 -16.20
CA VAL A 179 26.93 20.11 -15.04
C VAL A 179 28.15 19.52 -14.33
N GLU A 180 28.78 18.49 -14.92
CA GLU A 180 29.85 17.67 -14.31
C GLU A 180 29.50 17.10 -12.91
N GLY A 181 28.22 16.77 -12.71
CA GLY A 181 27.68 16.24 -11.46
C GLY A 181 27.53 14.72 -11.42
N SER A 182 26.92 14.23 -10.35
CA SER A 182 26.50 12.85 -10.15
C SER A 182 24.98 12.74 -9.96
N VAL A 183 24.42 11.55 -10.12
CA VAL A 183 22.99 11.26 -9.90
C VAL A 183 22.82 10.41 -8.64
N GLU A 184 21.90 10.79 -7.77
CA GLU A 184 21.50 10.07 -6.56
C GLU A 184 19.98 9.82 -6.56
N GLU A 185 19.51 8.77 -5.89
CA GLU A 185 18.09 8.38 -5.83
C GLU A 185 17.46 8.70 -4.45
N VAL A 186 16.22 9.23 -4.43
CA VAL A 186 15.50 9.78 -3.25
C VAL A 186 13.97 9.53 -3.27
#